data_AF-A0A7K4IEF4-F1
#
_entry.id   AF-A0A7K4IEF4-F1
#
_cell.length_a   1.000
_cell.length_b   1.000
_cell.length_c   1.000
_cell.angle_alpha   90.00
_cell.angle_beta   90.00
_cell.angle_gamma   90.00
#
_symmetry.space_group_name_H-M   'P 1'
#
loop_
_entity.id
_entity.type
_entity.pdbx_description
1 polymer ?
#
loop_
_entity_poly.entity_id
_entity_poly.type
_entity_poly.pdbx_seq_one_letter_code
_entity_poly.pdbx_strand_id
1 'polypeptide(L)' 'MKFVGIVYLVILALGLLVALAPWTFAPVCMTEMRCWTTRNVETVLGAAVAVLAIAGLYKSLESST' A
#
# COMPACT_ATOMS: atom_id res chain seq x y z
N MET A 1 -21.22 -7.03 4.73
CA MET A 1 -20.29 -7.33 3.61
C MET A 1 -19.87 -6.08 2.83
N LYS A 2 -20.79 -5.24 2.33
CA LYS A 2 -20.45 -3.97 1.62
C LYS A 2 -19.44 -3.07 2.35
N PHE A 3 -19.61 -2.88 3.66
CA PHE A 3 -18.73 -2.04 4.47
C PHE A 3 -17.29 -2.59 4.57
N VAL A 4 -17.15 -3.92 4.66
CA VAL A 4 -15.85 -4.60 4.71
C VAL A 4 -15.11 -4.47 3.36
N GLY A 5 -15.81 -4.61 2.24
CA GLY A 5 -15.24 -4.38 0.92
C GLY A 5 -14.76 -2.93 0.70
N ILE A 6 -15.52 -1.94 1.20
CA ILE A 6 -15.11 -0.53 1.16
C ILE A 6 -13.84 -0.31 1.98
N VAL A 7 -13.75 -0.89 3.17
CA VAL A 7 -12.54 -0.80 4.02
C VAL A 7 -11.32 -1.37 3.31
N TYR A 8 -11.43 -2.55 2.67
CA TYR A 8 -10.31 -3.12 1.91
C TYR A 8 -9.91 -2.27 0.70
N LEU A 9 -10.88 -1.66 0.01
CA LEU A 9 -10.59 -0.72 -1.08
C LEU A 9 -9.82 0.52 -0.61
N VAL A 10 -10.20 1.07 0.54
CA VAL A 10 -9.51 2.20 1.15
C VAL A 10 -8.09 1.80 1.55
N ILE A 11 -7.90 0.65 2.20
CA ILE A 11 -6.57 0.15 2.58
C ILE A 11 -5.69 -0.07 1.35
N LEU A 12 -6.25 -0.59 0.26
CA LEU A 12 -5.53 -0.77 -1.01
C LEU A 12 -5.06 0.58 -1.57
N ALA A 13 -5.96 1.58 -1.62
CA ALA A 13 -5.62 2.92 -2.09
C ALA A 13 -4.52 3.58 -1.23
N LEU A 14 -4.59 3.44 0.10
CA LEU A 14 -3.54 3.93 1.00
C LEU A 14 -2.22 3.20 0.82
N GLY A 15 -2.23 1.86 0.68
CA GLY A 15 -1.02 1.07 0.43
C GLY A 15 -0.32 1.48 -0.87
N LEU A 16 -1.11 1.76 -1.92
CA LEU A 16 -0.59 2.25 -3.20
C LEU A 16 0.01 3.66 -3.08
N LEU A 17 -0.66 4.54 -2.33
CA LEU A 17 -0.15 5.89 -2.03
C LEU A 17 1.19 5.84 -1.30
N VAL A 18 1.31 4.99 -0.28
CA VAL A 18 2.56 4.80 0.47
C VAL A 18 3.67 4.21 -0.41
N ALA A 19 3.34 3.25 -1.27
CA ALA A 19 4.32 2.67 -2.19
C ALA A 19 4.82 3.69 -3.23
N LEU A 20 3.98 4.63 -3.66
CA LEU A 20 4.31 5.64 -4.67
C LEU A 20 4.89 6.92 -4.08
N ALA A 21 4.60 7.24 -2.82
CA ALA A 21 5.10 8.42 -2.12
C ALA A 21 6.62 8.62 -2.25
N PRO A 22 7.49 7.62 -2.00
CA PRO A 22 8.93 7.83 -2.09
C PRO A 22 9.43 8.02 -3.54
N TRP A 23 8.60 7.73 -4.54
CA TRP A 23 8.90 8.01 -5.96
C TRP A 23 8.50 9.43 -6.37
N THR A 24 7.42 9.98 -5.80
CA THR A 24 6.94 11.33 -6.11
C THR A 24 7.63 12.41 -5.28
N PHE A 25 8.05 12.09 -4.06
CA PHE A 25 8.76 13.00 -3.15
C PHE A 25 10.28 12.91 -3.28
N ALA A 26 10.81 12.44 -4.41
CA ALA A 26 12.25 12.39 -4.69
C ALA A 26 13.06 13.67 -4.36
N PRO A 27 12.55 14.92 -4.47
CA PRO A 27 13.35 16.10 -4.14
C PRO A 27 13.52 16.41 -2.64
N VAL A 28 12.81 15.76 -1.71
CA VAL A 28 12.98 16.01 -0.25
C VAL A 28 14.05 15.12 0.42
N CYS A 29 14.69 14.24 -0.36
CA CYS A 29 15.76 13.39 0.11
C CYS A 29 17.11 14.12 0.17
N MET A 30 17.33 14.93 1.22
CA MET A 30 18.58 15.70 1.39
C MET A 30 19.82 14.87 1.76
N THR A 31 19.70 13.55 2.02
CA THR A 31 20.84 12.66 2.32
C THR A 31 20.76 11.32 1.59
N GLU A 32 21.71 11.09 0.69
CA GLU A 32 21.69 10.04 -0.34
C GLU A 32 21.71 8.60 0.22
N MET A 33 22.43 8.37 1.32
CA MET A 33 22.63 7.04 1.91
C MET A 33 21.41 6.46 2.65
N ARG A 34 20.54 7.32 3.22
CA ARG A 34 19.35 6.87 3.96
C ARG A 34 18.11 6.76 3.08
N CYS A 35 18.03 7.56 2.02
CA CYS A 35 16.85 7.56 1.16
C CYS A 35 16.70 6.29 0.33
N TRP A 36 17.79 5.63 -0.09
CA TRP A 36 17.65 4.37 -0.83
C TRP A 36 17.07 3.24 0.01
N THR A 37 17.52 3.11 1.26
CA THR A 37 16.99 2.07 2.17
C THR A 37 15.55 2.38 2.58
N THR A 38 15.28 3.63 3.00
CA THR A 38 13.92 4.03 3.39
C THR A 38 12.93 3.93 2.23
N ARG A 39 13.34 4.33 1.01
CA ARG A 39 12.53 4.16 -0.20
C ARG A 39 12.19 2.70 -0.46
N ASN A 40 13.17 1.81 -0.42
CA ASN A 40 12.92 0.38 -0.66
C ASN A 40 11.99 -0.21 0.41
N VAL A 41 12.23 0.10 1.68
CA VAL A 41 11.41 -0.39 2.79
C VAL A 41 9.96 0.12 2.67
N GLU A 42 9.75 1.41 2.43
CA GLU A 42 8.42 1.99 2.25
C GLU A 42 7.69 1.41 1.03
N THR A 43 8.40 1.20 -0.08
CA THR A 43 7.80 0.57 -1.28
C THR A 43 7.38 -0.88 -1.02
N VAL A 44 8.21 -1.65 -0.34
CA VAL A 44 7.91 -3.05 -0.01
C VAL A 44 6.76 -3.13 1.00
N LEU A 45 6.75 -2.24 2.00
CA LEU A 45 5.70 -2.18 3.01
C LEU A 45 4.35 -1.78 2.37
N GLY A 46 4.33 -0.72 1.56
CA GLY A 46 3.13 -0.29 0.83
C GLY A 46 2.60 -1.36 -0.13
N ALA A 47 3.50 -2.06 -0.85
CA ALA A 47 3.13 -3.17 -1.71
C ALA A 47 2.56 -4.36 -0.92
N ALA A 48 3.16 -4.72 0.22
CA ALA A 48 2.67 -5.79 1.08
C ALA A 48 1.25 -5.49 1.62
N VAL A 49 1.02 -4.25 2.05
CA VAL A 49 -0.30 -3.78 2.50
C VAL A 49 -1.33 -3.87 1.36
N ALA A 50 -0.96 -3.45 0.14
CA ALA A 50 -1.84 -3.55 -1.02
C ALA A 50 -2.21 -5.01 -1.36
N VAL A 51 -1.25 -5.93 -1.31
CA VAL A 51 -1.48 -7.37 -1.55
C VAL A 51 -2.41 -7.96 -0.50
N LEU A 52 -2.20 -7.65 0.78
CA LEU A 52 -3.09 -8.10 1.87
C LEU A 52 -4.51 -7.55 1.71
N ALA A 53 -4.65 -6.29 1.27
CA ALA A 53 -5.95 -5.68 1.01
C ALA A 53 -6.68 -6.38 -0.14
N ILE A 54 -5.96 -6.74 -1.21
CA ILE A 54 -6.52 -7.51 -2.35
C ILE A 54 -6.96 -8.90 -1.89
N ALA A 55 -6.13 -9.60 -1.11
CA ALA A 55 -6.47 -10.93 -0.57
C ALA A 55 -7.71 -10.89 0.34
N GLY A 56 -7.80 -9.88 1.21
CA GLY A 56 -8.96 -9.65 2.07
C GLY A 56 -10.23 -9.28 1.30
N LEU A 57 -10.09 -8.52 0.21
CA LEU A 57 -11.18 -8.20 -0.70
C LEU A 57 -11.68 -9.47 -1.40
N TYR A 58 -10.78 -10.30 -1.94
CA TYR A 58 -11.12 -11.59 -2.56
C TYR A 58 -11.88 -12.50 -1.60
N LYS A 59 -11.40 -12.65 -0.35
CA LYS A 59 -12.09 -13.44 0.68
C LYS A 59 -13.45 -12.88 1.06
N SER A 60 -13.59 -11.56 1.09
CA SER A 60 -14.87 -10.92 1.39
C SER A 60 -15.90 -11.16 0.27
N LEU A 61 -15.45 -11.19 -0.99
CA LEU A 61 -16.29 -11.49 -2.15
C LEU A 61 -16.70 -12.98 -2.20
N GLU A 62 -15.76 -13.89 -1.89
CA GLU A 62 -16.01 -15.34 -1.79
C GLU A 62 -17.06 -15.66 -0.71
N SER A 63 -17.01 -15.01 0.46
CA SER A 63 -17.99 -15.25 1.54
C SER A 63 -19.41 -14.72 1.24
N SER A 64 -19.58 -13.98 0.14
CA SER A 64 -20.83 -13.34 -0.23
C SER A 64 -21.60 -14.10 -1.33
N THR A 65 -21.03 -15.19 -1.86
CA THR A 65 -21.68 -16.17 -2.76
C THR A 65 -22.09 -17.40 -1.98
#